data_AF-A0A318PUR1-F1
#
_entry.id   AF-A0A318PUR1-F1
#
_cell.length_a   1.000
_cell.length_b   1.000
_cell.length_c   1.000
_cell.angle_alpha   90.00
_cell.angle_beta   90.00
_cell.angle_gamma   90.00
#
_symmetry.space_group_name_H-M   'P 1'
#
loop_
_entity.id
_entity.type
_entity.pdbx_description
1 polymer ?
#
loop_
_entity_poly.entity_id
_entity_poly.type
_entity_poly.pdbx_seq_one_letter_code
_entity_poly.pdbx_strand_id
1 'polypeptide(L)' 'MSNVTINGRPVSILEYRGQRVITMAMVDNLHDRPKGTARKRFNENRVRFIEGADFHEIRQASEIRTLGLHHPRSSAGS' A
#
# COMPACT_ATOMS: atom_id res chain seq x y z
N MET A 1 -8.38 -12.48 -7.88
CA MET A 1 -7.82 -11.14 -7.57
C MET A 1 -7.60 -10.45 -8.90
N SER A 2 -8.15 -9.25 -9.07
CA SER A 2 -7.97 -8.48 -10.29
C SER A 2 -6.66 -7.71 -10.19
N ASN A 3 -5.82 -7.82 -11.22
CA ASN A 3 -4.50 -7.18 -11.27
C ASN A 3 -4.51 -6.13 -12.38
N VAL A 4 -3.78 -5.03 -12.18
CA VAL A 4 -3.56 -4.01 -13.19
C VAL A 4 -2.07 -3.92 -13.48
N THR A 5 -1.71 -3.76 -14.75
CA THR A 5 -0.31 -3.57 -15.13
C THR A 5 0.03 -2.08 -15.07
N ILE A 6 0.99 -1.72 -14.22
CA ILE A 6 1.51 -0.36 -14.09
C ILE A 6 3.00 -0.43 -14.37
N ASN A 7 3.50 0.38 -15.30
CA ASN A 7 4.92 0.39 -15.67
C ASN A 7 5.48 -1.01 -16.02
N GLY A 8 4.68 -1.83 -16.71
CA GLY A 8 5.05 -3.22 -17.05
C GLY A 8 5.06 -4.21 -15.89
N ARG A 9 4.69 -3.80 -14.68
CA ARG A 9 4.64 -4.67 -13.49
C ARG A 9 3.18 -4.93 -13.09
N PRO A 10 2.80 -6.19 -12.81
CA PRO A 10 1.46 -6.49 -12.31
C PRO A 10 1.34 -6.03 -10.86
N VAL A 11 0.28 -5.26 -10.58
CA VAL A 11 -0.04 -4.75 -9.25
C VAL A 11 -1.42 -5.23 -8.86
N SER A 12 -1.56 -5.78 -7.66
CA SER A 12 -2.85 -6.17 -7.10
C SER A 12 -3.73 -4.94 -6.89
N ILE A 13 -4.96 -4.97 -7.39
CA ILE A 13 -5.92 -3.89 -7.16
C ILE A 13 -6.36 -3.96 -5.70
N LEU A 14 -6.08 -2.89 -4.93
CA LEU A 14 -6.60 -2.70 -3.58
C LEU A 14 -7.76 -1.71 -3.65
N GLU A 15 -8.88 -2.06 -3.06
CA GLU A 15 -10.04 -1.15 -2.95
C GLU A 15 -10.27 -0.82 -1.49
N TYR A 16 -10.24 0.47 -1.16
CA TYR A 16 -10.50 0.99 0.17
C TYR A 16 -11.56 2.08 0.07
N ARG A 17 -12.68 1.88 0.78
CA ARG A 17 -13.84 2.80 0.78
C ARG A 17 -14.34 3.16 -0.64
N GLY A 18 -14.35 2.19 -1.55
CA GLY A 18 -14.78 2.37 -2.95
C GLY A 18 -13.76 3.08 -3.85
N GLN A 19 -12.56 3.38 -3.34
CA GLN A 19 -11.46 3.95 -4.11
C GLN A 19 -10.35 2.93 -4.31
N ARG A 20 -9.77 2.90 -5.52
CA ARG A 20 -8.57 2.10 -5.79
C ARG A 20 -7.35 2.79 -5.19
N VAL A 21 -6.62 2.08 -4.35
CA VAL A 21 -5.45 2.60 -3.65
C VAL A 21 -4.23 1.71 -3.88
N ILE A 22 -3.04 2.26 -3.63
CA ILE A 22 -1.78 1.50 -3.61
C ILE A 22 -1.02 1.84 -2.33
N THR A 23 -0.15 0.94 -1.88
CA THR A 23 0.69 1.19 -0.70
C THR A 23 2.01 1.86 -1.09
N MET A 24 2.64 2.54 -0.14
CA MET A 24 3.98 3.12 -0.33
C MET A 24 5.02 2.05 -0.74
N ALA A 25 4.89 0.82 -0.25
CA ALA A 25 5.77 -0.29 -0.65
C ALA A 25 5.56 -0.71 -2.12
N MET A 26 4.33 -0.66 -2.61
CA MET A 26 4.04 -0.88 -4.03
C MET A 26 4.64 0.24 -4.89
N VAL A 27 4.57 1.49 -4.44
CA VAL A 27 5.21 2.63 -5.12
C VAL A 27 6.72 2.45 -5.21
N ASP A 28 7.37 2.05 -4.10
CA ASP A 28 8.81 1.75 -4.09
C ASP A 28 9.14 0.67 -5.14
N ASN A 29 8.34 -0.42 -5.18
CA ASN A 29 8.54 -1.50 -6.13
C ASN A 29 8.30 -1.06 -7.58
N LEU A 30 7.27 -0.28 -7.86
CA LEU A 30 6.97 0.19 -9.22
C LEU A 30 8.04 1.11 -9.81
N HIS A 31 8.72 1.86 -8.94
CA HIS A 31 9.78 2.80 -9.32
C HIS A 31 11.20 2.26 -9.14
N ASP A 32 11.34 0.97 -8.78
CA ASP A 32 12.64 0.35 -8.51
C ASP A 32 13.47 1.11 -7.44
N ARG A 33 12.79 1.63 -6.42
CA ARG A 33 13.41 2.38 -5.32
C ARG A 33 13.67 1.47 -4.12
N PRO A 34 14.69 1.80 -3.30
CA PRO A 34 14.89 1.13 -2.02
C PRO A 34 13.63 1.17 -1.16
N LYS A 35 13.34 0.06 -0.47
CA LYS A 35 12.19 -0.04 0.43
C LYS A 35 12.15 1.10 1.43
N GLY A 36 11.01 1.77 1.56
CA GLY A 36 10.80 2.88 2.48
C GLY A 36 11.11 4.25 1.90
N THR A 37 11.56 4.34 0.64
CA THR A 37 11.84 5.62 -0.02
C THR A 37 10.58 6.47 -0.15
N ALA A 38 9.49 5.89 -0.66
CA ALA A 38 8.20 6.55 -0.80
C ALA A 38 7.66 6.99 0.56
N ARG A 39 7.75 6.15 1.60
CA ARG A 39 7.33 6.50 2.97
C ARG A 39 8.13 7.67 3.53
N LYS A 40 9.45 7.67 3.36
CA LYS A 40 10.31 8.79 3.81
C LYS A 40 9.91 10.09 3.13
N ARG A 41 9.77 10.07 1.80
CA ARG A 41 9.41 11.25 1.01
C ARG A 41 8.01 11.77 1.32
N PHE A 42 7.05 10.87 1.52
CA PHE A 42 5.71 11.22 1.96
C PHE A 42 5.73 11.89 3.33
N ASN A 43 6.45 11.33 4.30
CA ASN A 43 6.56 11.91 5.64
C ASN A 43 7.21 13.31 5.61
N GLU A 44 8.27 13.49 4.82
CA GLU A 44 8.93 14.80 4.63
C GLU A 44 7.97 15.86 4.06
N ASN A 45 6.96 15.44 3.29
CA ASN A 45 5.99 16.33 2.66
C ASN A 45 4.58 16.21 3.26
N ARG A 46 4.42 15.55 4.42
CA ARG A 46 3.10 15.18 4.97
C ARG A 46 2.15 16.37 5.10
N VAL A 47 2.68 17.55 5.41
CA VAL A 47 1.93 18.81 5.55
C VAL A 47 1.23 19.27 4.27
N ARG A 48 1.61 18.72 3.11
CA ARG A 48 1.03 19.05 1.80
C ARG A 48 -0.11 18.12 1.38
N PHE A 49 -0.41 17.10 2.17
CA PHE A 49 -1.39 16.08 1.83
C PHE A 49 -2.57 16.10 2.79
N ILE A 50 -3.77 15.81 2.27
CA ILE A 50 -5.03 15.76 3.00
C ILE A 50 -5.44 14.31 3.21
N GLU A 51 -5.68 13.94 4.47
CA GLU A 51 -6.17 12.61 4.82
C GLU A 51 -7.58 12.39 4.27
N GLY A 52 -7.81 11.23 3.63
CA GLY A 52 -9.07 10.87 2.99
C GLY A 52 -9.19 11.32 1.54
N ALA A 53 -8.33 12.24 1.07
CA ALA A 53 -8.27 12.67 -0.33
C ALA A 53 -6.99 12.19 -1.01
N ASP A 54 -5.81 12.51 -0.45
CA ASP A 54 -4.51 12.16 -1.03
C ASP A 54 -3.94 10.85 -0.48
N PHE A 55 -4.26 10.53 0.78
CA PHE A 55 -3.80 9.30 1.43
C PHE A 55 -4.82 8.84 2.48
N HIS A 56 -4.76 7.57 2.82
CA HIS A 56 -5.55 6.97 3.89
C HIS A 56 -4.62 6.38 4.94
N GLU A 57 -4.80 6.73 6.21
CA GLU A 57 -4.04 6.14 7.30
C GLU A 57 -4.82 4.99 7.94
N ILE A 58 -4.35 3.77 7.72
CA ILE A 58 -5.00 2.55 8.21
C ILE A 58 -4.25 2.07 9.45
N ARG A 59 -4.87 2.25 10.62
CA ARG A 59 -4.27 1.85 11.91
C ARG A 59 -4.81 0.51 12.42
N GLN A 60 -6.03 0.13 12.02
CA GLN A 60 -6.68 -1.08 12.51
C GLN A 60 -6.16 -2.32 11.78
N ALA A 61 -5.74 -3.33 12.54
CA ALA A 61 -5.28 -4.59 11.97
C ALA A 61 -6.36 -5.33 11.16
N SER A 62 -7.64 -5.16 11.52
CA SER A 62 -8.77 -5.70 10.78
C SER A 62 -8.84 -5.15 9.36
N GLU A 63 -8.70 -3.84 9.19
CA GLU A 63 -8.72 -3.17 7.88
C GLU A 63 -7.54 -3.58 7.00
N ILE A 64 -6.35 -3.71 7.60
CA ILE A 64 -5.14 -4.20 6.90
C ILE A 64 -5.35 -5.63 6.38
N ARG A 65 -6.02 -6.49 7.16
CA ARG A 65 -6.36 -7.86 6.75
C ARG A 65 -7.39 -7.86 5.61
N THR A 66 -8.42 -7.03 5.69
CA THR A 66 -9.43 -6.89 4.63
C THR A 66 -8.81 -6.50 3.30
N LEU A 67 -7.79 -5.64 3.32
CA LEU A 67 -7.04 -5.25 2.12
C LEU A 67 -6.02 -6.29 1.65
N GLY A 68 -5.87 -7.43 2.34
CA GLY A 68 -4.86 -8.43 2.00
C GLY A 68 -3.42 -7.95 2.18
N LEU A 69 -3.21 -6.88 2.96
CA LEU A 69 -1.89 -6.29 3.22
C LEU A 69 -1.15 -6.97 4.38
N HIS A 70 -1.81 -7.89 5.07
CA HIS A 70 -1.17 -8.70 6.09
C HIS A 70 -0.21 -9.69 5.42
N HIS A 71 1.08 -9.57 5.72
CA HIS A 71 2.03 -10.64 5.44
C HIS A 71 1.51 -11.93 6.09
N PRO A 72 1.43 -13.06 5.39
CA PRO A 72 1.23 -14.35 6.04
C PRO A 72 2.46 -14.59 6.93
N ARG A 73 2.35 -14.25 8.20
CA ARG A 73 3.34 -14.67 9.19
C ARG A 73 3.20 -16.19 9.27
N SER A 74 4.26 -16.87 8.89
CA SER A 74 4.45 -18.32 8.89
C SER A 74 3.47 -19.01 9.84
N SER A 75 2.55 -19.82 9.29
CA SER A 75 1.98 -20.92 10.05
C SER A 75 3.15 -21.84 10.40
N ALA A 76 3.77 -21.60 11.56
CA ALA A 76 4.54 -22.61 12.24
C ALA A 76 3.54 -23.74 12.49
N GLY A 77 3.66 -24.77 11.65
CA GLY A 77 2.98 -26.03 11.84
C GLY A 77 3.31 -26.57 13.23
N SER A 78 2.27 -27.18 13.79
CA SER A 78 2.25 -27.90 15.06
C SER A 78 3.27 -29.03 15.11
#